data_AF-A0A1X0WH08-F1
#
_entry.id   AF-A0A1X0WH08-F1
#
_cell.length_a   1.000
_cell.length_b   1.000
_cell.length_c   1.000
_cell.angle_alpha   90.00
_cell.angle_beta   90.00
_cell.angle_gamma   90.00
#
_symmetry.space_group_name_H-M   'P 1'
#
loop_
_entity.id
_entity.type
_entity.pdbx_description
1 polymer ?
#
loop_
_entity_poly.entity_id
_entity_poly.type
_entity_poly.pdbx_seq_one_letter_code
_entity_poly.pdbx_strand_id
1 'polypeptide(L)'
;MKRSTLALLLSCTMFSAMSNAAPVQVSSFGNFPADKDVNGFHGTFLYGDTGTVNGFDLPILGYDEIDHLNGFQLGAAAGSHIRNGMNGAAIGLFNWHGGEDNGLNLSLANQVGDLNGVNVGIYSAAKNIDGVNLGIANMTADVNGLNLAGVGNYTQGSVEGLNVSPFNWTTGETTGANVSVINHTGNVTGLNIGAIGNWSEGNITGLNFGVVNKSGNVTGANLSAFNWSENVTGANVSAFNRTWDVTGLNLGAANVAWDVEGANVGALNFSHDVTGVNLGAINISHNVKGLNLGAINVSADSTTDIGVINYADSTHFQFGLFNATKDLEGLQIGLINVATNAAVPVLPLVNFHRSF
;
A
#
# COMPACT_ATOMS: atom_id res chain seq x y z
N MET A 1 -25.82 57.82 -49.10
CA MET A 1 -26.55 56.64 -48.59
C MET A 1 -25.64 55.47 -48.17
N LYS A 2 -24.35 55.67 -47.81
CA LYS A 2 -23.41 54.55 -47.54
C LYS A 2 -23.02 54.33 -46.06
N ARG A 3 -23.55 55.13 -45.13
CA ARG A 3 -23.21 55.03 -43.69
C ARG A 3 -24.23 54.25 -42.85
N SER A 4 -25.51 54.17 -43.27
CA SER A 4 -26.52 53.42 -42.51
C SER A 4 -26.45 51.91 -42.74
N THR A 5 -26.02 51.45 -43.91
CA THR A 5 -25.90 50.02 -44.23
C THR A 5 -24.80 49.33 -43.42
N LEU A 6 -23.70 50.04 -43.13
CA LEU A 6 -22.59 49.50 -42.33
C LEU A 6 -22.95 49.43 -40.84
N ALA A 7 -23.65 50.43 -40.30
CA ALA A 7 -24.15 50.40 -38.93
C ALA A 7 -25.22 49.32 -38.73
N LEU A 8 -26.08 49.10 -39.74
CA LEU A 8 -27.09 48.04 -39.72
C LEU A 8 -26.47 46.64 -39.87
N LEU A 9 -25.42 46.50 -40.70
CA LEU A 9 -24.65 45.25 -40.79
C LEU A 9 -23.91 44.98 -39.48
N LEU A 10 -23.24 45.97 -38.89
CA LEU A 10 -22.57 45.81 -37.60
C LEU A 10 -23.56 45.51 -36.47
N SER A 11 -24.75 46.13 -36.47
CA SER A 11 -25.77 45.79 -35.47
C SER A 11 -26.32 44.39 -35.68
N CYS A 12 -26.54 43.95 -36.93
CA CYS A 12 -26.99 42.59 -37.21
C CYS A 12 -25.90 41.54 -36.90
N THR A 13 -24.62 41.84 -37.14
CA THR A 13 -23.51 40.94 -36.77
C THR A 13 -23.22 40.93 -35.28
N MET A 14 -23.43 42.05 -34.57
CA MET A 14 -23.34 42.09 -33.11
C MET A 14 -24.55 41.44 -32.41
N PHE A 15 -25.75 41.50 -33.01
CA PHE A 15 -26.94 40.82 -32.49
C PHE A 15 -26.93 39.31 -32.80
N SER A 16 -26.35 38.89 -33.93
CA SER A 16 -26.16 37.46 -34.24
C SER A 16 -25.00 36.82 -33.47
N ALA A 17 -24.16 37.61 -32.80
CA ALA A 17 -23.06 37.14 -31.97
C ALA A 17 -23.44 36.99 -30.48
N MET A 18 -24.66 37.35 -30.09
CA MET A 18 -25.24 36.96 -28.80
C MET A 18 -26.16 35.76 -29.03
N SER A 19 -25.57 34.57 -29.17
CA SER A 19 -26.30 33.32 -28.97
C SER A 19 -26.82 33.36 -27.53
N ASN A 20 -28.11 33.69 -27.36
CA ASN A 20 -28.71 33.74 -26.03
C ASN A 20 -28.93 32.30 -25.59
N ALA A 21 -28.13 31.82 -24.64
CA ALA A 21 -28.35 30.52 -24.01
C ALA A 21 -29.81 30.37 -23.60
N ALA A 22 -30.41 29.22 -23.92
CA ALA A 22 -31.81 28.98 -23.65
C ALA A 22 -32.04 28.87 -22.14
N PRO A 23 -33.04 29.57 -21.55
CA PRO A 23 -33.34 29.42 -20.13
C PRO A 23 -33.98 28.06 -19.80
N VAL A 24 -34.68 27.47 -20.78
CA VAL A 24 -35.31 26.16 -20.68
C VAL A 24 -35.12 25.45 -22.01
N GLN A 25 -34.65 24.21 -21.97
CA GLN A 25 -34.56 23.33 -23.13
C GLN A 25 -35.12 21.95 -22.78
N VAL A 26 -35.91 21.39 -23.71
CA VAL A 26 -36.46 20.05 -23.59
C VAL A 26 -36.12 19.24 -24.84
N SER A 27 -35.82 17.97 -24.65
CA SER A 27 -35.31 17.10 -25.71
C SER A 27 -36.03 15.75 -25.74
N SER A 28 -36.32 15.23 -26.93
CA SER A 28 -36.85 13.87 -27.09
C SER A 28 -36.23 13.15 -28.28
N PHE A 29 -36.22 13.77 -29.47
CA PHE A 29 -35.50 13.27 -30.65
C PHE A 29 -34.68 14.39 -31.28
N GLY A 30 -34.27 15.34 -30.44
CA GLY A 30 -33.77 16.65 -30.82
C GLY A 30 -34.18 17.70 -29.78
N ASN A 31 -33.40 18.78 -29.73
CA ASN A 31 -33.50 19.79 -28.72
C ASN A 31 -34.49 20.89 -29.12
N PHE A 32 -35.31 21.35 -28.16
CA PHE A 32 -36.16 22.53 -28.33
C PHE A 32 -36.05 23.48 -27.12
N PRO A 33 -35.57 24.73 -27.31
CA PRO A 33 -35.03 25.29 -28.56
C PRO A 33 -33.69 24.61 -28.95
N ALA A 34 -33.20 24.86 -30.17
CA ALA A 34 -32.03 24.15 -30.73
C ALA A 34 -30.67 24.69 -30.24
N ASP A 35 -30.66 25.64 -29.31
CA ASP A 35 -29.46 26.23 -28.72
C ASP A 35 -28.57 25.16 -28.07
N LYS A 36 -27.25 25.33 -28.17
CA LYS A 36 -26.31 24.38 -27.56
C LYS A 36 -25.99 24.69 -26.09
N ASP A 37 -26.28 25.91 -25.64
CA ASP A 37 -26.06 26.34 -24.27
C ASP A 37 -27.41 26.58 -23.57
N VAL A 38 -27.53 26.07 -22.35
CA VAL A 38 -28.71 26.20 -21.49
C VAL A 38 -28.31 26.89 -20.19
N ASN A 39 -28.98 27.99 -19.84
CA ASN A 39 -28.79 28.72 -18.60
C ASN A 39 -30.07 28.66 -17.77
N GLY A 40 -30.34 27.50 -17.17
CA GLY A 40 -31.54 27.25 -16.39
C GLY A 40 -31.89 25.78 -16.31
N PHE A 41 -32.92 25.34 -17.03
CA PHE A 41 -33.43 23.97 -16.96
C PHE A 41 -33.21 23.23 -18.28
N HIS A 42 -32.58 22.06 -18.22
CA HIS A 42 -32.54 21.08 -19.30
C HIS A 42 -33.31 19.82 -18.88
N GLY A 43 -34.09 19.25 -19.80
CA GLY A 43 -34.83 18.02 -19.53
C GLY A 43 -34.95 17.15 -20.76
N THR A 44 -34.47 15.92 -20.66
CA THR A 44 -34.48 14.96 -21.77
C THR A 44 -35.45 13.82 -21.49
N PHE A 45 -36.39 13.60 -22.41
CA PHE A 45 -37.35 12.49 -22.30
C PHE A 45 -36.83 11.21 -22.95
N LEU A 46 -36.27 11.26 -24.17
CA LEU A 46 -35.78 10.06 -24.90
C LEU A 46 -34.34 10.21 -25.44
N TYR A 47 -34.01 11.34 -26.06
CA TYR A 47 -32.67 11.65 -26.53
C TYR A 47 -32.48 13.16 -26.69
N GLY A 48 -31.30 13.63 -26.28
CA GLY A 48 -30.85 15.02 -26.39
C GLY A 48 -29.33 15.05 -26.60
N ASP A 49 -28.84 16.05 -27.34
CA ASP A 49 -27.40 16.33 -27.48
C ASP A 49 -27.17 17.83 -27.29
N THR A 50 -26.73 18.17 -26.09
CA THR A 50 -26.61 19.54 -25.59
C THR A 50 -25.15 19.85 -25.29
N GLY A 51 -24.75 21.09 -25.53
CA GLY A 51 -23.40 21.56 -25.21
C GLY A 51 -23.26 21.78 -23.71
N THR A 52 -23.36 23.03 -23.28
CA THR A 52 -23.20 23.38 -21.87
C THR A 52 -24.54 23.56 -21.19
N VAL A 53 -24.73 22.92 -20.04
CA VAL A 53 -25.87 23.19 -19.15
C VAL A 53 -25.37 23.88 -17.89
N ASN A 54 -25.75 25.14 -17.69
CA ASN A 54 -25.54 25.90 -16.46
C ASN A 54 -26.87 25.94 -15.68
N GLY A 55 -27.06 25.01 -14.74
CA GLY A 55 -28.28 24.93 -13.95
C GLY A 55 -28.70 23.52 -13.57
N PHE A 56 -29.93 23.14 -13.92
CA PHE A 56 -30.54 21.88 -13.54
C PHE A 56 -30.79 21.00 -14.76
N ASP A 57 -30.33 19.75 -14.70
CA ASP A 57 -30.55 18.74 -15.73
C ASP A 57 -31.39 17.55 -15.22
N LEU A 58 -32.33 17.09 -16.04
CA LEU A 58 -33.26 16.01 -15.72
C LEU A 58 -33.46 15.04 -16.90
N PRO A 59 -32.62 14.00 -17.02
CA PRO A 59 -32.84 12.88 -17.91
C PRO A 59 -33.93 11.98 -17.32
N ILE A 60 -35.10 11.93 -17.98
CA ILE A 60 -36.27 11.20 -17.50
C ILE A 60 -36.21 9.74 -17.96
N LEU A 61 -36.35 9.46 -19.26
CA LEU A 61 -36.38 8.09 -19.84
C LEU A 61 -35.36 7.92 -20.98
N GLY A 62 -34.50 8.90 -21.19
CA GLY A 62 -33.71 9.04 -22.41
C GLY A 62 -32.21 9.17 -22.20
N TYR A 63 -31.44 8.69 -23.17
CA TYR A 63 -29.99 8.86 -23.19
C TYR A 63 -29.69 10.32 -23.51
N ASP A 64 -29.23 11.06 -22.50
CA ASP A 64 -28.89 12.47 -22.63
C ASP A 64 -27.39 12.63 -22.73
N GLU A 65 -26.94 13.38 -23.74
CA GLU A 65 -25.54 13.68 -23.95
C GLU A 65 -25.28 15.17 -23.72
N ILE A 66 -24.50 15.48 -22.69
CA ILE A 66 -24.09 16.84 -22.35
C ILE A 66 -22.58 16.98 -22.53
N ASP A 67 -22.10 18.06 -23.15
CA ASP A 67 -20.66 18.33 -23.20
C ASP A 67 -20.12 18.69 -21.81
N HIS A 68 -20.76 19.64 -21.13
CA HIS A 68 -20.31 20.11 -19.81
C HIS A 68 -21.50 20.54 -18.94
N LEU A 69 -21.48 20.17 -17.67
CA LEU A 69 -22.53 20.52 -16.70
C LEU A 69 -21.95 21.42 -15.60
N ASN A 70 -22.48 22.63 -15.45
CA ASN A 70 -22.24 23.47 -14.28
C ASN A 70 -23.53 23.55 -13.46
N GLY A 71 -23.72 22.62 -12.52
CA GLY A 71 -24.91 22.59 -11.68
C GLY A 71 -25.30 21.22 -11.17
N PHE A 72 -26.59 20.90 -11.23
CA PHE A 72 -27.13 19.70 -10.61
C PHE A 72 -27.90 18.85 -11.61
N GLN A 73 -27.60 17.55 -11.64
CA GLN A 73 -28.28 16.57 -12.47
C GLN A 73 -28.95 15.48 -11.64
N LEU A 74 -30.18 15.15 -12.01
CA LEU A 74 -30.96 14.06 -11.41
C LEU A 74 -31.35 13.03 -12.48
N GLY A 75 -30.47 12.06 -12.74
CA GLY A 75 -30.67 10.97 -13.70
C GLY A 75 -31.61 9.87 -13.18
N ALA A 76 -32.91 10.16 -13.09
CA ALA A 76 -33.89 9.31 -12.42
C ALA A 76 -34.09 7.92 -13.07
N ALA A 77 -34.06 7.80 -14.42
CA ALA A 77 -34.22 6.50 -15.07
C ALA A 77 -33.21 6.18 -16.18
N ALA A 78 -32.54 7.17 -16.78
CA ALA A 78 -31.74 6.94 -17.99
C ALA A 78 -30.21 7.13 -17.82
N GLY A 79 -29.76 7.43 -16.59
CA GLY A 79 -28.35 7.70 -16.31
C GLY A 79 -27.91 9.08 -16.81
N SER A 80 -26.69 9.46 -16.45
CA SER A 80 -26.02 10.70 -16.82
C SER A 80 -24.85 10.40 -17.76
N HIS A 81 -24.77 11.08 -18.90
CA HIS A 81 -23.61 11.03 -19.80
C HIS A 81 -23.07 12.44 -20.07
N ILE A 82 -21.89 12.73 -19.53
CA ILE A 82 -21.23 14.04 -19.63
C ILE A 82 -19.84 13.86 -20.24
N ARG A 83 -19.52 14.54 -21.35
CA ARG A 83 -18.29 14.25 -22.09
C ARG A 83 -17.03 14.92 -21.55
N ASN A 84 -17.14 16.17 -21.14
CA ASN A 84 -16.02 17.04 -20.79
C ASN A 84 -16.04 17.49 -19.32
N GLY A 85 -16.76 16.76 -18.47
CA GLY A 85 -16.77 16.96 -17.03
C GLY A 85 -17.91 17.81 -16.48
N MET A 86 -17.99 17.84 -15.16
CA MET A 86 -19.04 18.51 -14.40
C MET A 86 -18.45 19.39 -13.29
N ASN A 87 -18.98 20.59 -13.09
CA ASN A 87 -18.84 21.34 -11.84
C ASN A 87 -20.17 21.33 -11.09
N GLY A 88 -20.30 20.48 -10.08
CA GLY A 88 -21.52 20.39 -9.27
C GLY A 88 -21.86 18.98 -8.78
N ALA A 89 -23.07 18.49 -9.03
CA ALA A 89 -23.48 17.19 -8.52
C ALA A 89 -24.38 16.41 -9.47
N ALA A 90 -24.09 15.13 -9.65
CA ALA A 90 -24.87 14.19 -10.44
C ALA A 90 -25.36 13.03 -9.57
N ILE A 91 -26.67 12.89 -9.47
CA ILE A 91 -27.34 11.81 -8.75
C ILE A 91 -28.15 10.99 -9.76
N GLY A 92 -27.92 9.68 -9.83
CA GLY A 92 -28.63 8.84 -10.80
C GLY A 92 -28.44 7.34 -10.60
N LEU A 93 -28.85 6.56 -11.59
CA LEU A 93 -28.57 5.12 -11.61
C LEU A 93 -27.16 4.81 -12.15
N PHE A 94 -26.75 5.54 -13.18
CA PHE A 94 -25.47 5.39 -13.86
C PHE A 94 -24.89 6.77 -14.14
N ASN A 95 -23.62 7.00 -13.81
CA ASN A 95 -22.90 8.22 -14.21
C ASN A 95 -21.75 7.82 -15.12
N TRP A 96 -21.75 8.32 -16.35
CA TRP A 96 -20.71 8.10 -17.36
C TRP A 96 -20.11 9.42 -17.77
N HIS A 97 -19.07 9.85 -17.06
CA HIS A 97 -18.47 11.16 -17.26
C HIS A 97 -17.05 11.04 -17.79
N GLY A 98 -16.75 11.73 -18.88
CA GLY A 98 -15.39 12.02 -19.31
C GLY A 98 -14.90 13.35 -18.73
N GLY A 99 -13.62 13.65 -18.90
CA GLY A 99 -13.03 14.91 -18.44
C GLY A 99 -12.88 14.98 -16.92
N GLU A 100 -13.06 16.19 -16.37
CA GLU A 100 -12.83 16.51 -14.97
C GLU A 100 -14.15 16.84 -14.26
N ASP A 101 -14.49 16.05 -13.25
CA ASP A 101 -15.63 16.27 -12.38
C ASP A 101 -15.18 16.93 -11.08
N ASN A 102 -15.65 18.14 -10.83
CA ASN A 102 -15.51 18.85 -9.58
C ASN A 102 -16.82 18.78 -8.80
N GLY A 103 -16.92 17.88 -7.83
CA GLY A 103 -18.05 17.80 -6.91
C GLY A 103 -18.51 16.38 -6.56
N LEU A 104 -19.82 16.12 -6.63
CA LEU A 104 -20.44 14.90 -6.11
C LEU A 104 -21.02 14.02 -7.22
N ASN A 105 -20.56 12.78 -7.30
CA ASN A 105 -21.15 11.72 -8.12
C ASN A 105 -21.75 10.65 -7.22
N LEU A 106 -23.07 10.46 -7.27
CA LEU A 106 -23.79 9.46 -6.49
C LEU A 106 -24.66 8.61 -7.42
N SER A 107 -24.32 7.33 -7.56
CA SER A 107 -25.13 6.42 -8.38
C SER A 107 -24.97 4.95 -7.99
N LEU A 108 -25.61 4.03 -8.71
CA LEU A 108 -25.32 2.60 -8.54
C LEU A 108 -23.99 2.24 -9.21
N ALA A 109 -23.69 2.84 -10.36
CA ALA A 109 -22.44 2.63 -11.08
C ALA A 109 -21.91 3.94 -11.65
N ASN A 110 -20.74 4.35 -11.17
CA ASN A 110 -20.00 5.51 -11.68
C ASN A 110 -18.86 5.02 -12.57
N GLN A 111 -18.70 5.63 -13.75
CA GLN A 111 -17.52 5.56 -14.58
C GLN A 111 -17.16 7.00 -14.94
N VAL A 112 -16.21 7.57 -14.19
CA VAL A 112 -15.82 8.98 -14.30
C VAL A 112 -14.37 9.10 -14.74
N GLY A 113 -14.00 10.25 -15.31
CA GLY A 113 -12.64 10.58 -15.67
C GLY A 113 -11.80 10.92 -14.45
N ASP A 114 -11.34 12.16 -14.40
CA ASP A 114 -10.65 12.74 -13.25
C ASP A 114 -11.70 13.33 -12.31
N LEU A 115 -11.66 13.00 -11.03
CA LEU A 115 -12.62 13.49 -10.03
C LEU A 115 -11.89 14.27 -8.94
N ASN A 116 -12.32 15.51 -8.71
CA ASN A 116 -12.04 16.28 -7.51
C ASN A 116 -13.32 16.38 -6.67
N GLY A 117 -13.43 15.58 -5.60
CA GLY A 117 -14.60 15.58 -4.73
C GLY A 117 -15.00 14.19 -4.23
N VAL A 118 -16.27 13.84 -4.37
CA VAL A 118 -16.87 12.65 -3.74
C VAL A 118 -17.53 11.75 -4.79
N ASN A 119 -17.09 10.50 -4.86
CA ASN A 119 -17.72 9.44 -5.64
C ASN A 119 -18.36 8.42 -4.70
N VAL A 120 -19.64 8.09 -4.94
CA VAL A 120 -20.34 7.05 -4.19
C VAL A 120 -21.11 6.17 -5.14
N GLY A 121 -20.87 4.86 -5.09
CA GLY A 121 -21.72 3.89 -5.78
C GLY A 121 -21.41 2.43 -5.50
N ILE A 122 -22.28 1.51 -5.90
CA ILE A 122 -22.00 0.08 -5.73
C ILE A 122 -20.73 -0.28 -6.50
N TYR A 123 -20.65 0.18 -7.73
CA TYR A 123 -19.45 0.14 -8.55
C TYR A 123 -18.93 1.55 -8.79
N SER A 124 -17.67 1.78 -8.48
CA SER A 124 -17.02 3.08 -8.65
C SER A 124 -15.75 2.94 -9.48
N ALA A 125 -15.84 3.30 -10.76
CA ALA A 125 -14.70 3.39 -11.66
C ALA A 125 -14.31 4.85 -11.89
N ALA A 126 -13.05 5.20 -11.67
CA ALA A 126 -12.51 6.51 -11.99
C ALA A 126 -11.10 6.38 -12.57
N LYS A 127 -10.66 7.36 -13.36
CA LYS A 127 -9.25 7.43 -13.74
C LYS A 127 -8.44 7.93 -12.54
N ASN A 128 -8.69 9.15 -12.09
CA ASN A 128 -8.03 9.74 -10.93
C ASN A 128 -9.07 10.22 -9.93
N ILE A 129 -8.79 10.08 -8.63
CA ILE A 129 -9.63 10.62 -7.57
C ILE A 129 -8.77 11.48 -6.65
N ASP A 130 -9.10 12.76 -6.54
CA ASP A 130 -8.67 13.66 -5.47
C ASP A 130 -9.87 13.91 -4.54
N GLY A 131 -9.93 13.18 -3.43
CA GLY A 131 -11.03 13.26 -2.47
C GLY A 131 -11.49 11.92 -1.91
N VAL A 132 -12.78 11.61 -2.02
CA VAL A 132 -13.42 10.46 -1.36
C VAL A 132 -14.07 9.54 -2.38
N ASN A 133 -13.71 8.26 -2.35
CA ASN A 133 -14.30 7.20 -3.15
C ASN A 133 -14.92 6.12 -2.26
N LEU A 134 -16.23 5.93 -2.35
CA LEU A 134 -16.98 4.95 -1.57
C LEU A 134 -17.70 3.98 -2.49
N GLY A 135 -17.55 2.68 -2.23
CA GLY A 135 -18.37 1.71 -2.93
C GLY A 135 -18.36 0.29 -2.39
N ILE A 136 -18.90 -0.64 -3.17
CA ILE A 136 -18.73 -2.07 -2.90
C ILE A 136 -17.49 -2.58 -3.63
N ALA A 137 -17.29 -2.14 -4.88
CA ALA A 137 -16.08 -2.38 -5.65
C ALA A 137 -15.60 -1.07 -6.28
N ASN A 138 -14.36 -0.71 -6.01
CA ASN A 138 -13.74 0.50 -6.55
C ASN A 138 -12.61 0.11 -7.51
N MET A 139 -12.57 0.75 -8.68
CA MET A 139 -11.55 0.58 -9.71
C MET A 139 -10.98 1.94 -10.11
N THR A 140 -9.73 2.20 -9.76
CA THR A 140 -9.10 3.52 -9.93
C THR A 140 -7.74 3.40 -10.59
N ALA A 141 -7.30 4.40 -11.35
CA ALA A 141 -5.88 4.48 -11.72
C ALA A 141 -5.09 5.05 -10.53
N ASP A 142 -5.39 6.27 -10.09
CA ASP A 142 -4.76 6.89 -8.93
C ASP A 142 -5.78 7.43 -7.93
N VAL A 143 -5.42 7.40 -6.64
CA VAL A 143 -6.21 7.97 -5.55
C VAL A 143 -5.34 8.86 -4.69
N ASN A 144 -5.75 10.11 -4.52
CA ASN A 144 -5.32 11.01 -3.46
C ASN A 144 -6.50 11.25 -2.50
N GLY A 145 -6.48 10.65 -1.31
CA GLY A 145 -7.53 10.80 -0.30
C GLY A 145 -8.03 9.47 0.30
N LEU A 146 -9.35 9.28 0.35
CA LEU A 146 -10.00 8.12 0.97
C LEU A 146 -10.59 7.19 -0.10
N ASN A 147 -10.18 5.92 -0.09
CA ASN A 147 -10.77 4.86 -0.92
C ASN A 147 -11.33 3.74 -0.03
N LEU A 148 -12.66 3.64 0.06
CA LEU A 148 -13.34 2.66 0.90
C LEU A 148 -14.24 1.76 0.03
N ALA A 149 -14.03 0.44 0.11
CA ALA A 149 -14.87 -0.54 -0.56
C ALA A 149 -15.38 -1.63 0.37
N GLY A 150 -16.63 -2.05 0.16
CA GLY A 150 -17.27 -3.16 0.87
C GLY A 150 -16.70 -4.54 0.51
N VAL A 151 -16.15 -4.71 -0.69
CA VAL A 151 -15.50 -5.94 -1.16
C VAL A 151 -14.04 -5.68 -1.48
N GLY A 152 -13.75 -4.76 -2.40
CA GLY A 152 -12.37 -4.55 -2.79
C GLY A 152 -12.08 -3.24 -3.53
N ASN A 153 -10.88 -2.76 -3.32
CA ASN A 153 -10.28 -1.64 -4.04
C ASN A 153 -9.22 -2.18 -4.99
N TYR A 154 -9.36 -1.92 -6.29
CA TYR A 154 -8.35 -2.20 -7.30
C TYR A 154 -7.79 -0.87 -7.82
N THR A 155 -6.51 -0.60 -7.55
CA THR A 155 -5.82 0.62 -7.97
C THR A 155 -4.66 0.25 -8.89
N GLN A 156 -4.69 0.73 -10.14
CA GLN A 156 -3.66 0.41 -11.13
C GLN A 156 -2.35 1.18 -10.91
N GLY A 157 -2.45 2.40 -10.43
CA GLY A 157 -1.35 3.28 -10.08
C GLY A 157 -1.14 3.31 -8.58
N SER A 158 -1.22 4.49 -8.00
CA SER A 158 -0.83 4.79 -6.63
C SER A 158 -2.02 5.18 -5.74
N VAL A 159 -1.83 4.98 -4.44
CA VAL A 159 -2.73 5.52 -3.42
C VAL A 159 -1.94 6.41 -2.47
N GLU A 160 -2.29 7.69 -2.43
CA GLU A 160 -1.85 8.64 -1.41
C GLU A 160 -3.01 8.91 -0.44
N GLY A 161 -2.95 8.35 0.77
CA GLY A 161 -4.01 8.51 1.77
C GLY A 161 -4.44 7.20 2.44
N LEU A 162 -5.75 6.98 2.55
CA LEU A 162 -6.34 5.85 3.29
C LEU A 162 -7.12 4.91 2.35
N ASN A 163 -6.71 3.65 2.31
CA ASN A 163 -7.30 2.60 1.47
C ASN A 163 -7.84 1.45 2.32
N VAL A 164 -9.15 1.26 2.32
CA VAL A 164 -9.82 0.33 3.24
C VAL A 164 -10.80 -0.57 2.48
N SER A 165 -10.59 -1.88 2.56
CA SER A 165 -11.56 -2.88 2.09
C SER A 165 -11.15 -4.28 2.54
N PRO A 166 -11.99 -5.31 2.44
CA PRO A 166 -11.53 -6.68 2.65
C PRO A 166 -10.36 -7.08 1.72
N PHE A 167 -10.38 -6.65 0.46
CA PHE A 167 -9.37 -6.96 -0.56
C PHE A 167 -8.83 -5.69 -1.23
N ASN A 168 -7.65 -5.25 -0.81
CA ASN A 168 -6.95 -4.15 -1.47
C ASN A 168 -5.90 -4.70 -2.44
N TRP A 169 -5.89 -4.19 -3.68
CA TRP A 169 -4.90 -4.48 -4.69
C TRP A 169 -4.40 -3.18 -5.32
N THR A 170 -3.14 -2.82 -5.10
CA THR A 170 -2.52 -1.60 -5.64
C THR A 170 -1.26 -1.97 -6.40
N THR A 171 -1.26 -1.86 -7.73
CA THR A 171 -0.10 -2.29 -8.53
C THR A 171 1.10 -1.37 -8.34
N GLY A 172 0.87 -0.07 -8.14
CA GLY A 172 1.91 0.92 -7.83
C GLY A 172 2.21 1.00 -6.34
N GLU A 173 2.38 2.21 -5.84
CA GLU A 173 2.79 2.46 -4.45
C GLU A 173 1.65 2.99 -3.59
N THR A 174 1.74 2.75 -2.28
CA THR A 174 0.85 3.36 -1.29
C THR A 174 1.64 4.23 -0.33
N THR A 175 1.31 5.52 -0.29
CA THR A 175 1.80 6.46 0.73
C THR A 175 0.63 6.78 1.67
N GLY A 176 0.70 6.32 2.92
CA GLY A 176 -0.39 6.49 3.88
C GLY A 176 -0.73 5.18 4.60
N ALA A 177 -2.00 4.75 4.56
CA ALA A 177 -2.48 3.58 5.27
C ALA A 177 -3.32 2.65 4.39
N ASN A 178 -2.91 1.38 4.31
CA ASN A 178 -3.71 0.27 3.78
C ASN A 178 -4.28 -0.54 4.95
N VAL A 179 -5.61 -0.73 5.00
CA VAL A 179 -6.27 -1.57 6.01
C VAL A 179 -7.19 -2.58 5.32
N SER A 180 -6.84 -3.86 5.39
CA SER A 180 -7.62 -4.91 4.75
C SER A 180 -7.54 -6.26 5.47
N VAL A 181 -8.26 -7.25 4.93
CA VAL A 181 -8.05 -8.65 5.31
C VAL A 181 -6.86 -9.21 4.53
N ILE A 182 -6.82 -8.95 3.23
CA ILE A 182 -5.69 -9.27 2.35
C ILE A 182 -5.29 -8.01 1.59
N ASN A 183 -4.00 -7.69 1.60
CA ASN A 183 -3.44 -6.56 0.86
C ASN A 183 -2.38 -7.04 -0.15
N HIS A 184 -2.46 -6.50 -1.37
CA HIS A 184 -1.38 -6.52 -2.36
C HIS A 184 -0.99 -5.08 -2.72
N THR A 185 0.31 -4.80 -2.72
CA THR A 185 0.85 -3.47 -3.04
C THR A 185 2.25 -3.57 -3.63
N GLY A 186 2.69 -2.60 -4.43
CA GLY A 186 4.09 -2.46 -4.82
C GLY A 186 4.96 -2.03 -3.64
N ASN A 187 5.18 -0.73 -3.48
CA ASN A 187 5.87 -0.15 -2.33
C ASN A 187 4.88 0.41 -1.31
N VAL A 188 5.26 0.46 -0.03
CA VAL A 188 4.49 1.16 1.01
C VAL A 188 5.35 2.14 1.76
N THR A 189 4.85 3.37 1.93
CA THR A 189 5.36 4.33 2.90
C THR A 189 4.26 4.66 3.89
N GLY A 190 4.34 4.13 5.12
CA GLY A 190 3.34 4.34 6.17
C GLY A 190 2.88 3.05 6.86
N LEU A 191 1.56 2.83 6.93
CA LEU A 191 0.94 1.70 7.62
C LEU A 191 0.38 0.68 6.62
N ASN A 192 0.74 -0.59 6.80
CA ASN A 192 0.25 -1.69 6.00
C ASN A 192 -0.37 -2.76 6.90
N ILE A 193 -1.70 -2.83 6.97
CA ILE A 193 -2.43 -3.72 7.87
C ILE A 193 -3.25 -4.69 7.04
N GLY A 194 -2.95 -5.98 7.16
CA GLY A 194 -3.64 -7.07 6.49
C GLY A 194 -3.99 -8.16 7.50
N ALA A 195 -5.27 -8.30 7.87
CA ALA A 195 -5.68 -9.20 8.95
C ALA A 195 -5.23 -10.66 8.74
N ILE A 196 -5.10 -11.11 7.49
CA ILE A 196 -4.58 -12.43 7.12
C ILE A 196 -3.23 -12.29 6.44
N GLY A 197 -3.11 -11.39 5.46
CA GLY A 197 -1.92 -11.38 4.61
C GLY A 197 -1.62 -10.02 4.00
N ASN A 198 -0.34 -9.65 4.03
CA ASN A 198 0.22 -8.56 3.23
C ASN A 198 1.24 -9.12 2.25
N TRP A 199 1.08 -8.80 0.97
CA TRP A 199 2.05 -9.06 -0.07
C TRP A 199 2.51 -7.74 -0.68
N SER A 200 3.75 -7.36 -0.41
CA SER A 200 4.40 -6.21 -1.02
C SER A 200 5.46 -6.71 -2.00
N GLU A 201 5.33 -6.37 -3.28
CA GLU A 201 6.33 -6.73 -4.30
C GLU A 201 7.61 -5.89 -4.18
N GLY A 202 7.51 -4.71 -3.56
CA GLY A 202 8.60 -3.80 -3.31
C GLY A 202 8.93 -3.64 -1.83
N ASN A 203 9.33 -2.41 -1.48
CA ASN A 203 9.83 -2.08 -0.15
C ASN A 203 8.74 -1.48 0.73
N ILE A 204 8.87 -1.70 2.04
CA ILE A 204 8.01 -1.09 3.06
C ILE A 204 8.86 -0.15 3.92
N THR A 205 8.47 1.11 3.99
CA THR A 205 8.99 2.08 4.96
C THR A 205 7.89 2.43 5.94
N GLY A 206 7.93 1.84 7.15
CA GLY A 206 6.92 2.04 8.19
C GLY A 206 6.53 0.77 8.93
N LEU A 207 5.23 0.59 9.20
CA LEU A 207 4.72 -0.54 9.97
C LEU A 207 3.96 -1.52 9.06
N ASN A 208 4.35 -2.79 9.10
CA ASN A 208 3.67 -3.88 8.40
C ASN A 208 3.10 -4.87 9.42
N PHE A 209 1.78 -5.06 9.42
CA PHE A 209 1.08 -5.90 10.40
C PHE A 209 0.14 -6.87 9.71
N GLY A 210 0.26 -8.16 10.04
CA GLY A 210 -0.66 -9.19 9.55
C GLY A 210 -0.39 -10.56 10.12
N VAL A 211 -1.14 -11.59 9.73
CA VAL A 211 -0.77 -12.97 10.12
C VAL A 211 0.42 -13.45 9.29
N VAL A 212 0.41 -13.17 8.00
CA VAL A 212 1.52 -13.42 7.07
C VAL A 212 1.93 -12.12 6.41
N ASN A 213 3.22 -11.80 6.48
CA ASN A 213 3.78 -10.64 5.80
C ASN A 213 4.88 -11.10 4.85
N LYS A 214 4.70 -10.84 3.55
CA LYS A 214 5.72 -11.02 2.52
C LYS A 214 6.07 -9.67 1.92
N SER A 215 7.35 -9.30 1.92
CA SER A 215 7.83 -8.03 1.40
C SER A 215 9.24 -8.15 0.80
N GLY A 216 9.66 -7.15 0.03
CA GLY A 216 11.08 -6.90 -0.24
C GLY A 216 11.78 -6.38 1.02
N ASN A 217 12.41 -5.21 0.93
CA ASN A 217 13.08 -4.59 2.08
C ASN A 217 12.08 -3.89 3.01
N VAL A 218 12.34 -3.94 4.31
CA VAL A 218 11.55 -3.26 5.33
C VAL A 218 12.43 -2.31 6.13
N THR A 219 12.10 -1.02 6.10
CA THR A 219 12.66 0.00 6.98
C THR A 219 11.59 0.40 7.99
N GLY A 220 11.64 -0.14 9.21
CA GLY A 220 10.63 0.08 10.23
C GLY A 220 10.33 -1.17 11.04
N ALA A 221 9.06 -1.56 11.17
CA ALA A 221 8.69 -2.75 11.93
C ALA A 221 7.74 -3.69 11.19
N ASN A 222 8.04 -4.98 11.27
CA ASN A 222 7.26 -6.06 10.69
C ASN A 222 6.70 -6.95 11.81
N LEU A 223 5.38 -6.94 12.03
CA LEU A 223 4.72 -7.62 13.13
C LEU A 223 3.74 -8.67 12.59
N SER A 224 4.00 -9.96 12.86
CA SER A 224 3.12 -11.01 12.36
C SER A 224 3.22 -12.35 13.09
N ALA A 225 2.57 -13.39 12.57
CA ALA A 225 2.93 -14.76 12.91
C ALA A 225 4.07 -15.28 12.00
N PHE A 226 4.06 -14.92 10.72
CA PHE A 226 5.06 -15.32 9.72
C PHE A 226 5.56 -14.12 8.92
N ASN A 227 6.83 -13.78 9.07
CA ASN A 227 7.50 -12.73 8.29
C ASN A 227 8.44 -13.36 7.26
N TRP A 228 8.30 -12.96 5.99
CA TRP A 228 9.25 -13.23 4.92
C TRP A 228 9.64 -11.90 4.27
N SER A 229 10.87 -11.46 4.50
CA SER A 229 11.41 -10.22 3.94
C SER A 229 12.78 -10.46 3.31
N GLU A 230 13.23 -9.59 2.42
CA GLU A 230 14.62 -9.62 1.93
C GLU A 230 15.52 -9.06 3.02
N ASN A 231 15.53 -7.74 3.23
CA ASN A 231 16.30 -7.08 4.29
C ASN A 231 15.40 -6.32 5.25
N VAL A 232 15.74 -6.26 6.53
CA VAL A 232 15.00 -5.52 7.55
C VAL A 232 15.95 -4.58 8.29
N THR A 233 15.72 -3.28 8.18
CA THR A 233 16.32 -2.26 9.05
C THR A 233 15.27 -1.81 10.07
N GLY A 234 15.41 -2.26 11.32
CA GLY A 234 14.46 -1.96 12.40
C GLY A 234 14.08 -3.19 13.22
N ALA A 235 12.79 -3.52 13.30
CA ALA A 235 12.30 -4.60 14.15
C ALA A 235 11.46 -5.63 13.38
N ASN A 236 11.86 -6.89 13.43
CA ASN A 236 11.11 -8.02 12.92
C ASN A 236 10.58 -8.83 14.11
N VAL A 237 9.26 -8.85 14.32
CA VAL A 237 8.63 -9.49 15.48
C VAL A 237 7.59 -10.49 15.00
N SER A 238 7.84 -11.79 15.15
CA SER A 238 6.86 -12.81 14.77
C SER A 238 7.04 -14.16 15.45
N ALA A 239 6.20 -15.16 15.14
CA ALA A 239 6.49 -16.53 15.56
C ALA A 239 7.60 -17.13 14.68
N PHE A 240 7.62 -16.81 13.39
CA PHE A 240 8.63 -17.27 12.44
C PHE A 240 9.12 -16.14 11.54
N ASN A 241 10.40 -15.79 11.67
CA ASN A 241 11.06 -14.81 10.81
C ASN A 241 11.96 -15.53 9.80
N ARG A 242 11.78 -15.22 8.51
CA ARG A 242 12.72 -15.55 7.44
C ARG A 242 13.17 -14.27 6.75
N THR A 243 14.45 -13.95 6.87
CA THR A 243 15.05 -12.73 6.33
C THR A 243 16.44 -13.04 5.78
N TRP A 244 16.94 -12.29 4.81
CA TRP A 244 18.37 -12.32 4.49
C TRP A 244 19.13 -11.49 5.51
N ASP A 245 18.99 -10.18 5.48
CA ASP A 245 19.75 -9.32 6.38
C ASP A 245 18.86 -8.60 7.39
N VAL A 246 19.25 -8.58 8.66
CA VAL A 246 18.57 -7.81 9.70
C VAL A 246 19.55 -6.85 10.38
N THR A 247 19.29 -5.56 10.30
CA THR A 247 19.94 -4.53 11.11
C THR A 247 18.95 -4.03 12.16
N GLY A 248 19.11 -4.48 13.41
CA GLY A 248 18.24 -4.11 14.53
C GLY A 248 17.79 -5.32 15.36
N LEU A 249 16.48 -5.48 15.57
CA LEU A 249 15.89 -6.54 16.38
C LEU A 249 15.23 -7.59 15.47
N ASN A 250 15.62 -8.85 15.63
CA ASN A 250 14.95 -10.02 15.06
C ASN A 250 14.42 -10.88 16.20
N LEU A 251 13.12 -10.79 16.49
CA LEU A 251 12.47 -11.48 17.59
C LEU A 251 11.45 -12.48 17.07
N GLY A 252 11.60 -13.75 17.43
CA GLY A 252 10.55 -14.73 17.19
C GLY A 252 10.76 -16.10 17.80
N ALA A 253 9.79 -17.00 17.69
CA ALA A 253 9.97 -18.36 18.19
C ALA A 253 11.06 -19.10 17.40
N ALA A 254 11.08 -18.88 16.08
CA ALA A 254 12.15 -19.33 15.21
C ALA A 254 12.60 -18.21 14.26
N ASN A 255 13.90 -17.97 14.20
CA ASN A 255 14.53 -16.98 13.33
C ASN A 255 15.45 -17.68 12.34
N VAL A 256 15.26 -17.42 11.05
CA VAL A 256 16.12 -17.86 9.96
C VAL A 256 16.63 -16.61 9.25
N ALA A 257 17.92 -16.31 9.41
CA ALA A 257 18.57 -15.13 8.84
C ALA A 257 19.85 -15.52 8.09
N TRP A 258 20.31 -14.69 7.15
CA TRP A 258 21.69 -14.76 6.65
C TRP A 258 22.57 -13.95 7.58
N ASP A 259 22.43 -12.63 7.60
CA ASP A 259 23.20 -11.73 8.46
C ASP A 259 22.30 -11.03 9.48
N VAL A 260 22.74 -10.95 10.73
CA VAL A 260 22.09 -10.16 11.77
C VAL A 260 23.07 -9.22 12.45
N GLU A 261 22.87 -7.93 12.29
CA GLU A 261 23.56 -6.87 13.03
C GLU A 261 22.61 -6.29 14.09
N GLY A 262 22.80 -6.68 15.35
CA GLY A 262 21.98 -6.24 16.47
C GLY A 262 21.59 -7.37 17.42
N ALA A 263 20.29 -7.56 17.64
CA ALA A 263 19.76 -8.56 18.57
C ALA A 263 18.90 -9.60 17.84
N ASN A 264 19.37 -10.85 17.83
CA ASN A 264 18.62 -12.01 17.34
C ASN A 264 18.10 -12.80 18.55
N VAL A 265 16.80 -12.83 18.76
CA VAL A 265 16.17 -13.40 19.96
C VAL A 265 15.10 -14.40 19.56
N GLY A 266 15.26 -15.66 19.96
CA GLY A 266 14.24 -16.66 19.69
C GLY A 266 14.47 -18.01 20.33
N ALA A 267 13.46 -18.89 20.35
CA ALA A 267 13.68 -20.24 20.87
C ALA A 267 14.70 -20.99 20.00
N LEU A 268 14.61 -20.80 18.68
CA LEU A 268 15.52 -21.35 17.68
C LEU A 268 16.08 -20.22 16.81
N ASN A 269 17.40 -20.11 16.73
CA ASN A 269 18.08 -19.15 15.86
C ASN A 269 18.96 -19.91 14.86
N PHE A 270 18.71 -19.71 13.57
CA PHE A 270 19.51 -20.21 12.47
C PHE A 270 20.02 -19.02 11.66
N SER A 271 21.32 -18.76 11.72
CA SER A 271 21.93 -17.59 11.08
C SER A 271 23.22 -17.96 10.36
N HIS A 272 23.65 -17.18 9.37
CA HIS A 272 25.01 -17.29 8.86
C HIS A 272 25.94 -16.48 9.76
N ASP A 273 25.82 -15.16 9.74
CA ASP A 273 26.61 -14.26 10.57
C ASP A 273 25.74 -13.49 11.57
N VAL A 274 26.22 -13.38 12.80
CA VAL A 274 25.60 -12.52 13.83
C VAL A 274 26.64 -11.59 14.43
N THR A 275 26.42 -10.29 14.32
CA THR A 275 27.19 -9.25 15.02
C THR A 275 26.31 -8.61 16.07
N GLY A 276 26.60 -8.87 17.36
CA GLY A 276 25.80 -8.37 18.48
C GLY A 276 25.39 -9.47 19.46
N VAL A 277 24.09 -9.63 19.71
CA VAL A 277 23.53 -10.59 20.67
C VAL A 277 22.71 -11.64 19.93
N ASN A 278 23.06 -12.91 20.12
CA ASN A 278 22.29 -14.06 19.67
C ASN A 278 21.76 -14.82 20.90
N LEU A 279 20.46 -14.74 21.17
CA LEU A 279 19.84 -15.31 22.35
C LEU A 279 18.79 -16.34 21.96
N GLY A 280 18.95 -17.59 22.40
CA GLY A 280 17.93 -18.60 22.20
C GLY A 280 18.08 -19.89 22.98
N ALA A 281 17.11 -20.79 22.87
CA ALA A 281 17.30 -22.13 23.46
C ALA A 281 18.32 -22.92 22.64
N ILE A 282 18.25 -22.81 21.31
CA ILE A 282 19.20 -23.39 20.37
C ILE A 282 19.66 -22.29 19.40
N ASN A 283 20.96 -22.06 19.35
CA ASN A 283 21.60 -21.16 18.41
C ASN A 283 22.51 -21.95 17.47
N ILE A 284 22.26 -21.87 16.17
CA ILE A 284 23.09 -22.46 15.12
C ILE A 284 23.52 -21.34 14.19
N SER A 285 24.81 -21.06 14.15
CA SER A 285 25.38 -19.95 13.36
C SER A 285 26.68 -20.36 12.65
N HIS A 286 27.09 -19.64 11.62
CA HIS A 286 28.43 -19.80 11.07
C HIS A 286 29.42 -18.96 11.88
N ASN A 287 29.24 -17.64 11.93
CA ASN A 287 30.07 -16.75 12.73
C ASN A 287 29.24 -15.94 13.74
N VAL A 288 29.73 -15.81 14.97
CA VAL A 288 29.13 -14.94 15.99
C VAL A 288 30.16 -13.97 16.57
N LYS A 289 30.06 -12.70 16.18
CA LYS A 289 30.84 -11.58 16.71
C LYS A 289 30.06 -10.88 17.82
N GLY A 290 30.19 -11.40 19.04
CA GLY A 290 29.51 -10.84 20.21
C GLY A 290 29.11 -11.93 21.20
N LEU A 291 27.92 -11.81 21.77
CA LEU A 291 27.39 -12.73 22.78
C LEU A 291 26.47 -13.76 22.14
N ASN A 292 26.82 -15.03 22.25
CA ASN A 292 25.99 -16.17 21.88
C ASN A 292 25.50 -16.88 23.16
N LEU A 293 24.23 -16.72 23.50
CA LEU A 293 23.64 -17.23 24.75
C LEU A 293 22.52 -18.21 24.45
N GLY A 294 22.66 -19.44 24.92
CA GLY A 294 21.60 -20.43 24.78
C GLY A 294 21.84 -21.77 25.48
N ALA A 295 20.83 -22.64 25.52
CA ALA A 295 21.05 -23.97 26.12
C ALA A 295 22.03 -24.79 25.27
N ILE A 296 21.91 -24.67 23.94
CA ILE A 296 22.81 -25.28 22.96
C ILE A 296 23.28 -24.19 21.99
N ASN A 297 24.60 -24.02 21.89
CA ASN A 297 25.24 -23.12 20.94
C ASN A 297 26.13 -23.93 19.99
N VAL A 298 25.93 -23.77 18.68
CA VAL A 298 26.75 -24.39 17.63
C VAL A 298 27.20 -23.32 16.65
N SER A 299 28.51 -23.17 16.49
CA SER A 299 29.13 -22.18 15.60
C SER A 299 30.35 -22.72 14.87
N ALA A 300 30.77 -22.08 13.77
CA ALA A 300 32.11 -22.29 13.22
C ALA A 300 33.10 -21.35 13.92
N ASP A 301 32.78 -20.07 14.05
CA ASP A 301 33.56 -19.11 14.82
C ASP A 301 32.66 -18.35 15.81
N SER A 302 33.10 -18.18 17.06
CA SER A 302 32.37 -17.40 18.05
C SER A 302 33.29 -16.67 19.03
N THR A 303 33.00 -15.39 19.27
CA THR A 303 33.72 -14.61 20.29
C THR A 303 33.40 -15.07 21.71
N THR A 304 32.13 -15.35 22.02
CA THR A 304 31.69 -15.68 23.38
C THR A 304 30.44 -16.56 23.34
N ASP A 305 30.58 -17.82 23.74
CA ASP A 305 29.46 -18.74 23.91
C ASP A 305 29.17 -19.00 25.39
N ILE A 306 27.90 -18.88 25.78
CA ILE A 306 27.43 -19.20 27.13
C ILE A 306 26.23 -20.14 27.01
N GLY A 307 26.33 -21.31 27.63
CA GLY A 307 25.28 -22.31 27.50
C GLY A 307 25.45 -23.59 28.30
N VAL A 308 24.52 -24.53 28.16
CA VAL A 308 24.70 -25.86 28.75
C VAL A 308 25.71 -26.64 27.92
N ILE A 309 25.57 -26.55 26.59
CA ILE A 309 26.44 -27.17 25.59
C ILE A 309 26.89 -26.08 24.62
N ASN A 310 28.21 -25.93 24.45
CA ASN A 310 28.82 -25.05 23.47
C ASN A 310 29.73 -25.86 22.54
N TYR A 311 29.50 -25.76 21.25
CA TYR A 311 30.37 -26.30 20.21
C TYR A 311 30.75 -25.19 19.24
N ALA A 312 32.05 -24.97 19.04
CA ALA A 312 32.57 -24.00 18.07
C ALA A 312 33.82 -24.57 17.39
N ASP A 313 34.01 -24.39 16.08
CA ASP A 313 35.29 -24.77 15.48
C ASP A 313 36.43 -23.88 16.01
N SER A 314 36.21 -22.57 16.14
CA SER A 314 37.11 -21.56 16.71
C SER A 314 36.38 -20.71 17.76
N THR A 315 37.03 -20.42 18.90
CA THR A 315 36.42 -19.56 19.94
C THR A 315 37.42 -18.85 20.87
N HIS A 316 37.03 -17.68 21.38
CA HIS A 316 37.80 -16.94 22.39
C HIS A 316 37.36 -17.26 23.83
N PHE A 317 36.06 -17.41 24.07
CA PHE A 317 35.54 -17.68 25.41
C PHE A 317 34.32 -18.60 25.38
N GLN A 318 34.31 -19.62 26.23
CA GLN A 318 33.13 -20.46 26.44
C GLN A 318 32.86 -20.70 27.93
N PHE A 319 31.59 -20.61 28.32
CA PHE A 319 31.11 -21.00 29.65
C PHE A 319 29.94 -21.98 29.53
N GLY A 320 30.08 -23.16 30.13
CA GLY A 320 29.00 -24.16 30.10
C GLY A 320 29.28 -25.46 30.81
N LEU A 321 28.34 -26.41 30.80
CA LEU A 321 28.61 -27.74 31.37
C LEU A 321 29.55 -28.53 30.46
N PHE A 322 29.33 -28.43 29.15
CA PHE A 322 30.14 -29.06 28.11
C PHE A 322 30.58 -28.02 27.08
N ASN A 323 31.89 -27.84 26.95
CA ASN A 323 32.50 -26.96 25.94
C ASN A 323 33.37 -27.80 25.01
N ALA A 324 33.22 -27.64 23.70
CA ALA A 324 34.01 -28.35 22.70
C ALA A 324 34.46 -27.40 21.59
N THR A 325 35.76 -27.39 21.31
CA THR A 325 36.33 -26.63 20.19
C THR A 325 37.51 -27.31 19.53
N LYS A 326 37.76 -26.98 18.25
CA LYS A 326 38.99 -27.40 17.56
C LYS A 326 40.12 -26.44 17.93
N ASP A 327 39.85 -25.15 17.82
CA ASP A 327 40.80 -24.06 18.01
C ASP A 327 40.35 -23.08 19.10
N LEU A 328 40.92 -23.22 20.30
CA LEU A 328 40.74 -22.26 21.40
C LEU A 328 41.78 -21.14 21.31
N GLU A 329 41.37 -19.87 21.39
CA GLU A 329 42.28 -18.70 21.48
C GLU A 329 42.17 -17.93 22.81
N GLY A 330 41.43 -18.49 23.78
CA GLY A 330 41.29 -17.87 25.10
C GLY A 330 40.97 -18.87 26.21
N LEU A 331 39.77 -18.80 26.78
CA LEU A 331 39.41 -19.47 28.03
C LEU A 331 38.08 -20.24 27.93
N GLN A 332 38.07 -21.48 28.36
CA GLN A 332 36.86 -22.26 28.59
C GLN A 332 36.69 -22.54 30.09
N ILE A 333 35.45 -22.41 30.57
CA ILE A 333 35.07 -22.78 31.93
C ILE A 333 33.87 -23.73 31.84
N GLY A 334 34.03 -24.93 32.40
CA GLY A 334 32.98 -25.93 32.36
C GLY A 334 33.32 -27.26 33.00
N LEU A 335 32.31 -28.10 33.27
CA LEU A 335 32.55 -29.43 33.87
C LEU A 335 33.46 -30.27 32.96
N ILE A 336 33.22 -30.22 31.65
CA ILE A 336 34.00 -30.89 30.62
C ILE A 336 34.37 -29.86 29.55
N ASN A 337 35.66 -29.67 29.32
CA ASN A 337 36.20 -28.78 28.29
C ASN A 337 37.07 -29.61 27.33
N VAL A 338 36.74 -29.59 26.04
CA VAL A 338 37.48 -30.26 24.98
C VAL A 338 38.04 -29.20 24.03
N ALA A 339 39.36 -29.18 23.85
CA ALA A 339 40.03 -28.31 22.89
C ALA A 339 41.15 -29.09 22.20
N THR A 340 41.06 -29.28 20.88
CA THR A 340 42.00 -30.15 20.15
C THR A 340 43.40 -29.53 20.04
N ASN A 341 43.47 -28.19 20.00
CA ASN A 341 44.72 -27.43 19.97
C ASN A 341 45.32 -27.11 21.36
N ALA A 342 44.68 -27.54 22.46
CA ALA A 342 45.19 -27.32 23.81
C ALA A 342 46.26 -28.34 24.22
N ALA A 343 47.12 -27.95 25.19
CA ALA A 343 48.19 -28.82 25.70
C ALA A 343 47.67 -30.13 26.30
N VAL A 344 46.44 -30.12 26.84
CA VAL A 344 45.70 -31.30 27.27
C VAL A 344 44.31 -31.26 26.59
N PRO A 345 43.97 -32.22 25.71
CA PRO A 345 42.77 -32.14 24.90
C PRO A 345 41.44 -32.14 25.67
N VAL A 346 41.43 -32.68 26.89
CA VAL A 346 40.24 -32.70 27.77
C VAL A 346 40.63 -32.28 29.18
N LEU A 347 40.06 -31.18 29.67
CA LEU A 347 40.31 -30.67 31.03
C LEU A 347 39.01 -30.46 31.81
N PRO A 348 38.93 -30.90 33.08
CA PRO A 348 37.83 -30.54 33.95
C PRO A 348 37.95 -29.09 34.43
N LEU A 349 36.82 -28.43 34.64
CA LEU A 349 36.66 -27.08 35.19
C LEU A 349 37.17 -25.93 34.32
N VAL A 350 38.44 -25.95 33.89
CA VAL A 350 39.07 -24.85 33.15
C VAL A 350 40.00 -25.39 32.05
N ASN A 351 39.93 -24.79 30.85
CA ASN A 351 40.89 -24.99 29.77
C ASN A 351 41.29 -23.65 29.16
N PHE A 352 42.53 -23.49 28.71
CA PHE A 352 43.01 -22.24 28.12
C PHE A 352 44.09 -22.49 27.06
N HIS A 353 44.15 -21.62 26.07
CA HIS A 353 45.20 -21.59 25.06
C HIS A 353 45.54 -20.13 24.72
N ARG A 354 46.83 -19.84 24.51
CA ARG A 354 47.33 -18.50 24.20
C ARG A 354 48.26 -18.60 22.99
N SER A 355 47.87 -18.01 21.86
CA SER A 355 48.77 -17.77 20.75
C SER A 355 49.81 -16.73 21.18
N PHE A 356 51.10 -17.02 20.97
CA PHE A 356 52.22 -16.10 21.20
C PHE A 356 52.50 -15.28 19.94
#